data_AF-A0A3E0KFL9-F1
#
_entry.id   AF-A0A3E0KFL9-F1
#
_cell.length_a   1.000
_cell.length_b   1.000
_cell.length_c   1.000
_cell.angle_alpha   90.00
_cell.angle_beta   90.00
_cell.angle_gamma   90.00
#
_symmetry.space_group_name_H-M   'P 1'
#
loop_
_entity.id
_entity.type
_entity.pdbx_description
1 polymer ?
#
loop_
_entity_poly.entity_id
_entity_poly.type
_entity_poly.pdbx_seq_one_letter_code
_entity_poly.pdbx_strand_id
1 'polypeptide(L)' 'MTEKEGRAPQEPARSPAKIRADHEPLQVLASDTLALQGDVQRLVTFLNRSLKDDGYIFGLRLAEDGRYFLTIYKA' A
#
# COMPACT_ATOMS: atom_id res chain seq x y z
N MET A 1 -34.25 -41.93 -11.27
CA MET A 1 -33.08 -42.37 -10.49
C MET A 1 -31.85 -41.95 -11.28
N THR A 2 -30.89 -41.13 -10.86
CA THR A 2 -30.58 -40.33 -9.65
C THR A 2 -29.40 -39.45 -10.11
N GLU A 3 -29.55 -38.13 -10.23
CA GLU A 3 -28.93 -37.07 -9.40
C GLU A 3 -27.41 -37.16 -9.10
N LYS A 4 -26.71 -36.06 -9.48
CA LYS A 4 -25.52 -35.42 -8.84
C LYS A 4 -24.17 -36.16 -9.04
N GLU A 5 -23.00 -35.55 -9.22
CA GLU A 5 -22.30 -34.36 -8.68
C GLU A 5 -21.20 -33.96 -9.73
N GLY A 6 -20.57 -32.80 -9.77
CA GLY A 6 -20.40 -31.78 -8.74
C GLY A 6 -20.10 -30.42 -9.36
N ARG A 7 -20.76 -29.42 -8.79
CA ARG A 7 -20.53 -28.00 -9.04
C ARG A 7 -19.39 -27.56 -8.15
N ALA A 8 -18.17 -27.50 -8.67
CA ALA A 8 -17.07 -26.86 -7.96
C ALA A 8 -17.39 -25.36 -7.78
N PRO A 9 -17.20 -24.78 -6.59
CA PRO A 9 -17.43 -23.37 -6.37
C PRO A 9 -16.52 -22.53 -7.28
N GLN A 10 -17.14 -21.59 -8.00
CA GLN A 10 -16.44 -20.50 -8.63
C GLN A 10 -15.84 -19.64 -7.52
N GLU A 11 -14.54 -19.79 -7.26
CA GLU A 11 -13.78 -18.69 -6.68
C GLU A 11 -13.53 -17.70 -7.83
N PRO A 12 -14.13 -16.50 -7.83
CA PRO A 12 -13.61 -15.46 -8.70
C PRO A 12 -12.19 -15.20 -8.20
N ALA A 13 -11.20 -15.62 -9.00
CA ALA A 13 -9.82 -15.22 -8.86
C ALA A 13 -9.84 -13.73 -8.53
N ARG A 14 -9.45 -13.38 -7.29
CA ARG A 14 -9.34 -11.99 -6.86
C ARG A 14 -8.41 -11.34 -7.87
N SER A 15 -9.01 -10.63 -8.82
CA SER A 15 -8.29 -9.78 -9.74
C SER A 15 -7.40 -8.91 -8.87
N PRO A 16 -6.08 -8.82 -9.14
CA PRO A 16 -5.27 -7.86 -8.42
C PRO A 16 -5.97 -6.54 -8.62
N ALA A 17 -6.43 -5.93 -7.53
CA ALA A 17 -7.17 -4.69 -7.58
C ALA A 17 -6.31 -3.72 -8.38
N LYS A 18 -6.68 -3.49 -9.64
CA LYS A 18 -6.09 -2.43 -10.44
C LYS A 18 -6.62 -1.18 -9.78
N ILE A 19 -5.84 -0.65 -8.83
CA ILE A 19 -6.03 0.69 -8.30
C ILE A 19 -5.81 1.60 -9.50
N ARG A 20 -6.89 1.87 -10.24
CA ARG A 20 -6.92 2.89 -11.28
C ARG A 20 -6.87 4.22 -10.56
N ALA A 21 -5.66 4.73 -10.36
CA ALA A 21 -5.47 6.10 -9.92
C ALA A 21 -5.48 7.00 -11.15
N ASP A 22 -6.69 7.37 -11.61
CA ASP A 22 -6.93 8.59 -12.39
C ASP A 22 -6.95 9.80 -11.43
N HIS A 23 -6.00 9.82 -10.48
CA HIS A 23 -5.82 10.93 -9.56
C HIS A 23 -4.77 11.87 -10.13
N GLU A 24 -5.11 13.16 -10.12
CA GLU A 24 -4.16 14.26 -10.23
C GLU A 24 -2.88 13.88 -9.46
N PRO A 25 -1.68 14.05 -10.03
CA PRO A 25 -0.45 13.58 -9.40
C PRO A 25 -0.33 14.25 -8.03
N LEU A 26 -0.47 13.44 -6.97
CA LEU A 26 -0.37 13.90 -5.58
C LEU A 26 0.91 14.74 -5.42
N GLN A 27 0.77 15.97 -4.90
CA GLN A 27 1.90 16.87 -4.74
C GLN A 27 2.90 16.26 -3.76
N VAL A 28 4.08 15.90 -4.26
CA VAL A 28 5.20 15.43 -3.42
C VAL A 28 5.75 16.61 -2.63
N LEU A 29 5.75 16.49 -1.31
CA LEU A 29 6.31 17.49 -0.40
C LEU A 29 7.75 17.15 0.00
N ALA A 30 8.01 15.87 0.25
CA ALA A 30 9.33 15.38 0.61
C ALA A 30 9.49 13.91 0.23
N SER A 31 10.73 13.50 0.00
CA SER A 31 11.09 12.10 -0.18
C SER A 31 12.48 11.83 0.35
N ASP A 32 12.69 10.67 0.93
CA ASP A 32 14.01 10.25 1.39
C ASP A 32 14.19 8.73 1.33
N THR A 33 15.45 8.30 1.26
CA THR A 33 15.84 6.88 1.28
C THR A 33 16.44 6.54 2.63
N LEU A 34 15.75 5.68 3.37
CA LEU A 34 16.08 5.33 4.74
C LEU A 34 16.62 3.89 4.79
N ALA A 35 17.80 3.72 5.36
CA ALA A 35 18.29 2.40 5.78
C ALA A 35 17.61 2.05 7.11
N LEU A 36 16.39 1.53 7.04
CA LEU A 36 15.63 1.13 8.23
C LEU A 36 16.12 -0.23 8.74
N GLN A 37 16.48 -0.29 10.01
CA GLN A 37 16.70 -1.54 10.73
C GLN A 37 15.59 -1.70 11.77
N GLY A 38 14.97 -2.88 11.84
CA GLY A 38 13.93 -3.19 12.84
C GLY A 38 12.50 -3.15 12.31
N ASP A 39 11.55 -2.74 13.18
CA ASP A 39 10.11 -2.90 12.94
C ASP A 39 9.51 -1.75 12.10
N VAL A 40 9.39 -2.01 10.81
CA VAL A 40 8.78 -1.10 9.83
C VAL A 40 7.29 -0.87 10.10
N GLN A 41 6.57 -1.83 10.69
CA GLN A 41 5.14 -1.67 11.00
C GLN A 41 4.90 -0.57 12.04
N ARG A 42 5.81 -0.47 13.01
CA ARG A 42 5.79 0.61 14.00
C ARG A 42 6.02 1.97 13.36
N LEU A 43 6.94 2.07 12.40
CA LEU A 43 7.16 3.30 11.62
C LEU A 43 5.91 3.68 10.83
N VAL A 44 5.30 2.74 10.12
CA VAL A 44 4.05 2.96 9.36
C VAL A 44 2.93 3.45 10.28
N THR A 45 2.81 2.87 11.47
CA THR A 45 1.80 3.30 12.47
C THR A 45 2.07 4.72 12.96
N PHE A 46 3.33 5.05 13.23
CA PHE A 46 3.72 6.40 13.64
C PHE A 46 3.44 7.43 12.55
N LEU A 47 3.82 7.15 11.30
CA LEU A 47 3.58 8.03 10.16
C LEU A 47 2.09 8.23 9.92
N ASN A 48 1.28 7.17 9.97
CA ASN A 48 -0.18 7.28 9.83
C ASN A 48 -0.78 8.18 10.91
N ARG A 49 -0.35 8.03 12.17
CA ARG A 49 -0.89 8.85 13.27
C ARG A 49 -0.44 10.31 13.16
N SER A 50 0.79 10.55 12.73
CA SER A 50 1.35 11.90 12.70
C SER A 50 0.89 12.71 11.48
N LEU A 51 0.74 12.05 10.33
CA LEU A 51 0.48 12.72 9.05
C LEU A 51 -1.01 12.85 8.72
N LYS A 52 -1.85 11.95 9.25
CA LYS A 52 -3.27 11.91 8.92
C LYS A 52 -4.03 13.14 9.43
N ASP A 53 -3.71 13.61 10.64
CA ASP A 53 -4.41 14.75 11.24
C ASP A 53 -4.08 16.07 10.52
N ASP A 54 -2.90 16.13 9.87
CA ASP A 54 -2.43 17.31 9.13
C ASP A 54 -2.77 17.26 7.62
N GLY A 55 -3.52 16.24 7.18
CA GLY A 55 -3.91 16.10 5.77
C GLY A 55 -2.75 15.69 4.85
N TYR A 56 -1.81 14.90 5.35
CA TYR A 56 -0.71 14.34 4.57
C TYR A 56 -0.87 12.83 4.37
N ILE A 57 -0.42 12.35 3.21
CA ILE A 57 -0.35 10.93 2.87
C ILE A 57 1.13 10.56 2.78
N PHE A 58 1.48 9.33 3.11
CA PHE A 58 2.82 8.81 2.84
C PHE A 58 2.79 7.52 2.03
N GLY A 59 3.79 7.36 1.16
CA GLY A 59 4.12 6.11 0.48
C GLY A 59 5.43 5.58 1.03
N LEU A 60 5.48 4.29 1.34
CA LEU A 60 6.69 3.60 1.75
C LEU A 60 6.93 2.41 0.82
N ARG A 61 8.10 2.36 0.18
CA ARG A 61 8.45 1.32 -0.79
C ARG A 61 9.81 0.74 -0.44
N LEU A 62 9.98 -0.57 -0.54
CA LEU A 62 11.30 -1.21 -0.42
C LEU A 62 11.98 -1.16 -1.79
N ALA A 63 13.18 -0.59 -1.84
CA ALA A 63 14.01 -0.54 -3.03
C ALA A 63 14.83 -1.84 -3.17
N GLU A 64 15.37 -2.07 -4.37
CA GLU A 64 16.16 -3.27 -4.70
C GLU A 64 17.45 -3.39 -3.87
N ASP A 65 17.95 -2.27 -3.36
CA ASP A 65 19.13 -2.21 -2.49
C ASP A 65 18.82 -2.48 -1.00
N GLY A 66 17.57 -2.85 -0.69
CA GLY A 66 17.11 -3.14 0.67
C GLY A 66 16.81 -1.90 1.52
N ARG A 67 16.88 -0.69 0.96
CA ARG A 67 16.50 0.55 1.65
C ARG A 67 15.05 0.89 1.41
N TYR A 68 14.45 1.65 2.32
CA TYR A 68 13.07 2.09 2.19
C TYR A 68 13.01 3.50 1.62
N PHE A 69 12.30 3.66 0.52
CA PHE A 69 11.97 4.95 -0.05
C PHE A 69 10.65 5.46 0.55
N LEU A 70 10.75 6.51 1.36
CA LEU A 70 9.61 7.22 1.93
C LEU A 70 9.28 8.42 1.04
N THR A 71 8.00 8.64 0.78
CA THR A 71 7.49 9.84 0.10
C THR A 71 6.32 10.39 0.89
N ILE A 72 6.30 11.69 1.14
CA ILE A 72 5.17 12.39 1.76
C ILE A 72 4.49 13.24 0.69
N TYR A 73 3.16 13.17 0.68
CA TYR A 73 2.28 13.84 -0.25
C TYR A 73 1.29 14.71 0.51
N LYS A 74 0.82 15.78 -0.14
CA LYS A 74 -0.37 16.50 0.30
C LYS A 74 -1.63 15.75 -0.14
N ALA A 75 -2.55 15.51 0.80
CA ALA A 75 -3.84 14.84 0.54
C ALA A 75 -4.84 15.77 -0.17
#